data_AF-A0A1S8B991-F1
#
_entry.id   AF-A0A1S8B991-F1
#
_cell.length_a   1.000
_cell.length_b   1.000
_cell.length_c   1.000
_cell.angle_alpha   90.00
_cell.angle_beta   90.00
_cell.angle_gamma   90.00
#
_symmetry.space_group_name_H-M   'P 1'
#
loop_
_entity.id
_entity.type
_entity.pdbx_description
1 polymer ?
#
loop_
_entity_poly.entity_id
_entity_poly.type
_entity_poly.pdbx_seq_one_letter_code
_entity_poly.pdbx_strand_id
1 'polypeptide(L)'
;PVSTYGGRATTKRGLDPQQHAIVYITGSVPQYVAGEQRLQKAPIPIIPAEGSVTLNGASRVNFAIHHPIQHNVKVKDLGIVHPDYIPTLISYAKNESGW
;
A
#
# COMPACT_ATOMS: atom_id res chain seq x y z
N PRO A 1 -3.08 3.44 5.60
CA PRO A 1 -3.74 4.14 4.46
C PRO A 1 -3.04 3.82 3.14
N VAL A 2 -3.74 3.90 2.00
CA VAL A 2 -3.14 3.76 0.66
C VAL A 2 -3.17 5.10 -0.07
N SER A 3 -2.05 5.51 -0.67
CA SER A 3 -1.95 6.74 -1.44
C SER A 3 -0.96 6.63 -2.59
N THR A 4 -1.21 7.39 -3.66
CA THR A 4 -0.28 7.53 -4.80
C THR A 4 0.64 8.74 -4.66
N TYR A 5 0.38 9.60 -3.65
CA TYR A 5 1.11 10.84 -3.44
C TYR A 5 1.14 11.76 -4.67
N GLY A 6 0.03 11.77 -5.43
CA GLY A 6 -0.07 12.51 -6.70
C GLY A 6 0.71 11.85 -7.83
N GLY A 7 0.76 10.51 -7.85
CA GLY A 7 1.49 9.72 -8.85
C GLY A 7 3.00 9.63 -8.62
N ARG A 8 3.49 10.14 -7.49
CA ARG A 8 4.92 10.23 -7.18
C ARG A 8 5.41 9.09 -6.28
N ALA A 9 4.51 8.26 -5.74
CA ALA A 9 4.87 7.19 -4.81
C ALA A 9 5.80 7.73 -3.70
N THR A 10 6.88 7.01 -3.35
CA THR A 10 7.83 7.46 -2.31
C THR A 10 8.81 8.54 -2.77
N THR A 11 8.79 8.98 -4.04
CA THR A 11 9.64 10.10 -4.51
C THR A 11 9.16 11.47 -4.03
N LYS A 12 7.94 11.57 -3.50
CA LYS A 12 7.44 12.82 -2.93
C LYS A 12 8.31 13.22 -1.73
N ARG A 13 8.83 14.45 -1.76
CA ARG A 13 9.67 15.02 -0.70
C ARG A 13 9.00 14.90 0.67
N GLY A 14 9.77 14.45 1.66
CA GLY A 14 9.32 14.32 3.06
C GLY A 14 8.65 12.98 3.39
N LEU A 15 8.60 12.03 2.45
CA LEU A 15 8.24 10.64 2.75
C LEU A 15 9.46 9.84 3.17
N ASP A 16 9.26 8.91 4.10
CA ASP A 16 10.25 7.88 4.44
C ASP A 16 9.92 6.58 3.68
N PRO A 17 10.75 6.16 2.71
CA PRO A 17 10.53 4.91 1.96
C PRO A 17 10.49 3.65 2.84
N GLN A 18 11.13 3.66 4.02
CA GLN A 18 11.12 2.51 4.92
C GLN A 18 9.73 2.23 5.47
N GLN A 19 8.91 3.27 5.61
CA GLN A 19 7.54 3.23 6.14
C GLN A 19 6.49 2.76 5.12
N HIS A 20 6.92 2.42 3.91
CA HIS A 20 6.05 2.17 2.78
C HIS A 20 6.26 0.78 2.17
N ALA A 21 5.19 0.21 1.65
CA ALA A 21 5.26 -0.94 0.74
C ALA A 21 4.48 -0.66 -0.55
N ILE A 22 4.88 -1.32 -1.63
CA ILE A 22 4.10 -1.37 -2.86
C ILE A 22 2.83 -2.18 -2.59
N VAL A 23 1.69 -1.68 -3.06
CA VAL A 23 0.46 -2.45 -3.13
C VAL A 23 0.08 -2.59 -4.60
N TYR A 24 -0.34 -3.78 -5.01
CA TYR A 24 -0.62 -4.10 -6.41
C TYR A 24 -1.73 -5.15 -6.53
N ILE A 25 -2.39 -5.20 -7.69
CA ILE A 25 -3.44 -6.19 -7.96
C ILE A 25 -2.80 -7.54 -8.30
N THR A 26 -3.31 -8.63 -7.72
CA THR A 26 -2.88 -10.00 -8.03
C THR A 26 -2.99 -10.26 -9.54
N GLY A 27 -1.93 -10.81 -10.13
CA GLY A 27 -1.80 -10.99 -11.59
C GLY A 27 -1.16 -9.81 -12.32
N SER A 28 -0.97 -8.66 -11.66
CA SER A 28 -0.12 -7.57 -12.15
C SER A 28 1.29 -7.66 -11.56
N VAL A 29 2.24 -6.97 -12.18
CA VAL A 29 3.62 -6.87 -11.68
C VAL A 29 3.76 -5.62 -10.80
N PRO A 30 4.32 -5.73 -9.58
CA PRO A 30 4.62 -4.55 -8.76
C PRO A 30 5.70 -3.68 -9.43
N GLN A 31 5.43 -2.38 -9.54
CA GLN A 31 6.29 -1.45 -10.27
C GLN A 31 6.74 -0.27 -9.39
N TYR A 32 8.01 0.09 -9.58
CA TYR A 32 8.59 1.33 -9.06
C TYR A 32 8.34 2.45 -10.05
N VAL A 33 8.15 3.67 -9.55
CA VAL A 33 8.15 4.86 -10.40
C VAL A 33 9.58 5.32 -10.67
N ALA A 34 9.80 6.09 -11.74
CA ALA A 34 11.12 6.61 -12.06
C ALA A 34 11.69 7.45 -10.91
N GLY A 35 12.93 7.15 -10.50
CA GLY A 35 13.60 7.81 -9.37
C GLY A 35 13.17 7.32 -7.99
N GLU A 36 12.29 6.31 -7.91
CA GLU A 36 11.91 5.71 -6.64
C GLU A 36 13.02 4.83 -6.07
N GLN A 37 13.26 4.94 -4.77
CA GLN A 37 14.19 4.07 -4.07
C GLN A 37 13.57 2.68 -3.89
N ARG A 38 14.44 1.66 -3.81
CA ARG A 38 13.99 0.30 -3.48
C ARG A 38 13.43 0.27 -2.06
N LEU A 39 12.21 -0.23 -1.90
CA LEU A 39 11.57 -0.35 -0.59
C LEU A 39 12.09 -1.58 0.14
N GLN A 40 12.18 -1.49 1.46
CA GLN A 40 12.60 -2.62 2.31
C GLN A 40 11.46 -3.62 2.54
N LYS A 41 10.21 -3.14 2.54
CA LYS A 41 9.02 -3.97 2.70
C LYS A 41 8.64 -4.61 1.36
N ALA A 42 8.35 -5.90 1.40
CA ALA A 42 7.90 -6.64 0.24
C ALA A 42 6.54 -6.10 -0.27
N PRO A 43 6.30 -6.15 -1.59
CA PRO A 43 5.00 -5.78 -2.14
C PRO A 43 3.85 -6.62 -1.56
N ILE A 44 2.70 -5.99 -1.34
CA ILE A 44 1.50 -6.63 -0.84
C ILE A 44 0.48 -6.80 -1.98
N PRO A 45 0.15 -8.06 -2.37
CA PRO A 45 -0.85 -8.33 -3.38
C PRO A 45 -2.28 -8.17 -2.85
N ILE A 46 -3.15 -7.60 -3.68
CA ILE A 46 -4.58 -7.43 -3.45
C ILE A 46 -5.34 -8.25 -4.48
N ILE A 47 -6.19 -9.15 -4.00
CA ILE A 47 -7.23 -9.80 -4.79
C ILE A 47 -8.33 -8.74 -5.00
N PRO A 48 -8.61 -8.33 -6.25
CA PRO A 48 -9.56 -7.25 -6.52
C PRO A 48 -10.98 -7.67 -6.11
N ALA A 49 -11.78 -6.70 -5.65
CA ALA A 49 -13.21 -6.88 -5.45
C ALA A 49 -13.92 -7.15 -6.79
N GLU A 50 -15.13 -7.71 -6.77
CA GLU A 50 -15.91 -7.94 -7.99
C GLU A 50 -16.09 -6.64 -8.78
N GLY A 51 -15.43 -6.56 -9.94
CA GLY A 51 -15.27 -5.36 -10.75
C GLY A 51 -13.82 -5.18 -11.18
N SER A 52 -13.57 -4.61 -12.36
CA SER A 52 -12.21 -4.30 -12.82
C SER A 52 -11.62 -3.13 -12.02
N VAL A 53 -11.31 -3.36 -10.75
CA VAL A 53 -10.65 -2.37 -9.90
C VAL A 53 -9.20 -2.30 -10.30
N THR A 54 -8.84 -1.19 -10.94
CA THR A 54 -7.44 -0.88 -11.24
C THR A 54 -6.83 -0.07 -10.11
N LEU A 55 -5.56 -0.38 -9.85
CA LEU A 55 -4.74 0.30 -8.86
C LEU A 55 -3.58 0.95 -9.60
N ASN A 56 -3.31 2.22 -9.29
CA ASN A 56 -2.23 2.94 -9.94
C ASN A 56 -0.87 2.36 -9.49
N GLY A 57 0.08 2.17 -10.41
CA GLY A 57 1.42 1.63 -10.09
C GLY A 57 2.19 2.43 -9.03
N ALA A 58 1.86 3.71 -8.83
CA ALA A 58 2.43 4.57 -7.79
C ALA A 58 1.79 4.39 -6.40
N SER A 59 0.81 3.49 -6.24
CA SER A 59 0.09 3.30 -4.98
C SER A 59 0.98 2.63 -3.93
N ARG A 60 1.05 3.22 -2.74
CA ARG A 60 1.83 2.73 -1.62
C ARG A 60 0.96 2.64 -0.37
N VAL A 61 1.15 1.57 0.41
CA VAL A 61 0.62 1.48 1.78
C VAL A 61 1.57 2.24 2.68
N ASN A 62 1.05 3.14 3.50
CA ASN A 62 1.79 3.84 4.55
C ASN A 62 1.50 3.17 5.90
N PHE A 63 2.54 2.63 6.53
CA PHE A 63 2.47 1.96 7.83
C PHE A 63 2.76 2.91 9.01
N ALA A 64 3.41 4.05 8.78
CA ALA A 64 3.72 5.02 9.83
C ALA A 64 2.49 5.71 10.43
N ILE A 65 1.34 5.65 9.74
CA ILE A 65 0.14 6.36 10.20
C ILE A 65 -1.06 5.44 10.30
N HIS A 66 -1.58 5.33 11.52
CA HIS A 66 -2.84 4.70 11.84
C HIS A 66 -3.94 5.77 11.83
N HIS A 67 -4.76 5.76 10.78
CA HIS A 67 -5.88 6.69 10.67
C HIS A 67 -7.19 5.96 10.98
N PRO A 68 -7.85 6.25 12.12
CA PRO A 68 -9.21 5.78 12.34
C PRO A 68 -10.12 6.47 11.32
N ILE A 69 -10.91 5.68 10.58
CA ILE A 69 -11.91 6.19 9.64
C ILE A 69 -13.29 6.03 10.25
N GLN A 70 -14.12 7.06 10.14
CA GLN A 70 -15.53 6.97 10.50
C GLN A 70 -16.27 6.13 9.44
N HIS A 71 -17.30 5.38 9.87
CA HIS A 71 -18.05 4.48 9.00
C HIS A 71 -18.83 5.22 7.89
N ASN A 72 -19.04 6.54 8.04
CA ASN A 72 -19.74 7.37 7.07
C ASN A 72 -18.81 7.96 5.99
N VAL A 73 -17.50 7.70 6.05
CA VAL A 73 -16.56 8.13 5.00
C VAL A 73 -16.68 7.19 3.82
N LYS A 74 -16.98 7.73 2.63
CA LYS A 74 -16.98 6.96 1.39
C LYS A 74 -15.56 6.44 1.11
N VAL A 75 -15.40 5.12 1.07
CA VAL A 75 -14.16 4.46 0.67
C VAL A 75 -14.35 3.78 -0.68
N LYS A 76 -13.27 3.69 -1.46
CA LYS A 76 -13.24 2.85 -2.65
C LYS A 76 -12.88 1.44 -2.22
N ASP A 77 -13.72 0.47 -2.55
CA ASP A 77 -13.37 -0.93 -2.36
C ASP A 77 -12.28 -1.33 -3.37
N LEU A 78 -11.14 -1.79 -2.85
CA LEU A 78 -10.02 -2.28 -3.63
C LEU A 78 -9.97 -3.81 -3.67
N GLY A 79 -10.77 -4.48 -2.85
CA GLY A 79 -10.70 -5.91 -2.60
C GLY A 79 -9.96 -6.26 -1.31
N ILE A 80 -9.42 -7.48 -1.27
CA ILE A 80 -8.82 -8.09 -0.09
C ILE A 80 -7.34 -8.39 -0.30
N VAL A 81 -6.54 -8.30 0.77
CA VAL A 81 -5.14 -8.73 0.72
C VAL A 81 -5.08 -10.25 0.55
N HIS A 82 -4.14 -10.75 -0.24
CA HIS A 82 -3.96 -12.18 -0.41
C HIS A 82 -3.75 -12.86 0.96
N PRO A 83 -4.47 -13.96 1.29
CA PRO A 83 -4.43 -14.57 2.62
C PRO A 83 -3.01 -14.85 3.14
N ASP A 84 -2.14 -15.39 2.29
CA ASP A 84 -0.73 -15.70 2.64
C ASP A 84 0.11 -14.47 2.99
N TYR A 85 -0.31 -13.27 2.58
CA TYR A 85 0.40 -12.01 2.84
C TYR A 85 -0.18 -11.24 4.03
N ILE A 86 -1.28 -11.71 4.62
CA ILE A 86 -1.85 -11.12 5.84
C ILE A 86 -0.84 -11.11 6.99
N PRO A 87 -0.09 -12.20 7.30
CA PRO A 87 0.90 -12.16 8.37
C PRO A 87 2.00 -11.11 8.12
N THR A 88 2.44 -10.98 6.87
CA THR A 88 3.44 -9.99 6.45
C THR A 88 2.92 -8.57 6.64
N LEU A 89 1.69 -8.29 6.21
CA LEU A 89 1.05 -6.99 6.38
C LEU A 89 0.93 -6.62 7.87
N ILE A 90 0.49 -7.55 8.70
CA ILE A 90 0.36 -7.34 10.15
C ILE A 90 1.75 -7.11 10.77
N SER A 91 2.77 -7.87 10.38
CA SER A 91 4.15 -7.69 10.84
C SER A 91 4.66 -6.28 10.54
N TYR A 92 4.43 -5.78 9.32
CA TYR A 92 4.80 -4.41 8.96
C TYR A 92 4.07 -3.37 9.80
N ALA A 93 2.77 -3.53 10.05
CA ALA A 93 2.02 -2.62 10.89
C ALA A 93 2.48 -2.63 12.36
N LYS A 94 2.88 -3.79 12.89
CA LYS A 94 3.41 -3.91 14.25
C LYS A 94 4.78 -3.23 14.39
N ASN A 95 5.69 -3.49 13.45
CA ASN A 95 7.03 -2.93 13.47
C ASN A 95 7.03 -1.39 13.48
N GLU A 96 6.06 -0.76 12.80
CA GLU A 96 5.98 0.71 12.77
C GLU A 96 5.15 1.32 13.89
N SER A 97 4.24 0.56 14.50
CA SER A 97 3.44 1.05 15.63
C SER A 97 4.20 0.99 16.96
N GLY A 98 5.32 0.27 17.03
CA GLY A 98 6.16 0.17 18.24
C GLY A 98 5.55 -0.67 19.37
N TRP A 99 4.59 -1.54 19.04
CA TRP A 99 3.91 -2.46 19.97
C TRP A 99 4.51 -3.87 19.90
#